data_AF-C3MK13-F1
#
_entry.id   AF-C3MK13-F1
#
_cell.length_a   1.000
_cell.length_b   1.000
_cell.length_c   1.000
_cell.angle_alpha   90.00
_cell.angle_beta   90.00
_cell.angle_gamma   90.00
#
_symmetry.space_group_name_H-M   'P 1'
#
loop_
_entity.id
_entity.type
_entity.pdbx_description
1 polymer ?
#
loop_
_entity_poly.entity_id
_entity_poly.type
_entity_poly.pdbx_seq_one_letter_code
_entity_poly.pdbx_strand_id
1 'polypeptide(L)'
;MYLNETLLDIILYYGFQFNDYWTTILGVNLGGREVNFVAKLFMKNRLTLAIYKFDLATVALLLAFMLNDVKMIQTFLLIVDVVECLVTLNNTLTIYRHKVRR
;
A
#
# COMPACT_ATOMS: atom_id res chain seq x y z
N MET A 1 19.69 -8.82 -18.67
CA MET A 1 18.25 -8.67 -18.93
C MET A 1 17.56 -8.51 -17.57
N TYR A 2 17.77 -7.39 -16.88
CA TYR A 2 17.30 -7.19 -15.48
C TYR A 2 16.62 -5.84 -15.28
N LEU A 3 17.04 -4.80 -16.02
CA LEU A 3 16.49 -3.45 -15.89
C LEU A 3 14.98 -3.37 -16.19
N ASN A 4 14.50 -4.13 -17.17
CA ASN A 4 13.09 -4.12 -17.57
C ASN A 4 12.18 -4.82 -16.53
N GLU A 5 12.68 -5.86 -15.87
CA GLU A 5 11.94 -6.59 -14.83
C GLU A 5 11.85 -5.74 -13.57
N THR A 6 12.96 -5.15 -13.12
CA THR A 6 12.98 -4.27 -11.94
C THR A 6 12.10 -3.02 -12.13
N LEU A 7 12.04 -2.45 -13.34
CA LEU A 7 11.13 -1.32 -13.61
C LEU A 7 9.66 -1.75 -13.48
N LEU A 8 9.30 -2.92 -14.02
CA LEU A 8 7.97 -3.49 -13.91
C LEU A 8 7.58 -3.75 -12.45
N ASP A 9 8.50 -4.31 -11.65
CA ASP A 9 8.30 -4.55 -10.22
C ASP A 9 8.01 -3.24 -9.47
N ILE A 10 8.75 -2.16 -9.76
CA ILE A 10 8.51 -0.83 -9.16
C ILE A 10 7.16 -0.26 -9.58
N ILE A 11 6.76 -0.41 -10.86
CA ILE A 11 5.46 0.06 -11.34
C ILE A 11 4.32 -0.70 -10.64
N LEU A 12 4.44 -2.02 -10.51
CA LEU A 12 3.48 -2.86 -9.80
C LEU A 12 3.40 -2.47 -8.32
N TYR A 13 4.55 -2.26 -7.69
CA TYR A 13 4.67 -1.80 -6.31
C TYR A 13 3.87 -0.52 -6.03
N TYR A 14 4.12 0.53 -6.82
CA TYR A 14 3.35 1.78 -6.67
C TYR A 14 1.88 1.63 -7.08
N GLY A 15 1.57 0.72 -8.01
CA GLY A 15 0.19 0.38 -8.37
C GLY A 15 -0.59 -0.22 -7.20
N PHE A 16 0.02 -1.13 -6.45
CA PHE A 16 -0.58 -1.67 -5.23
C PHE A 16 -0.76 -0.59 -4.16
N GLN A 17 0.25 0.26 -3.95
CA GLN A 17 0.14 1.37 -3.00
C GLN A 17 -1.02 2.33 -3.32
N PHE A 18 -1.23 2.58 -4.61
CA PHE A 18 -2.35 3.39 -5.08
C PHE A 18 -3.71 2.74 -4.79
N ASN A 19 -3.83 1.43 -5.01
CA ASN A 19 -5.05 0.68 -4.69
C ASN A 19 -5.33 0.68 -3.18
N ASP A 20 -4.33 0.45 -2.34
CA ASP A 20 -4.47 0.52 -0.89
C ASP A 20 -4.92 1.91 -0.42
N TYR A 21 -4.29 2.97 -0.94
CA TYR A 21 -4.68 4.35 -0.66
C TYR A 21 -6.16 4.62 -1.01
N TRP A 22 -6.60 4.26 -2.21
CA TRP A 22 -8.00 4.48 -2.62
C TRP A 22 -8.98 3.64 -1.83
N THR A 23 -8.68 2.37 -1.59
CA THR A 23 -9.56 1.51 -0.78
C THR A 23 -9.66 2.00 0.67
N THR A 24 -8.60 2.59 1.22
CA THR A 24 -8.63 3.24 2.53
C THR A 24 -9.55 4.47 2.54
N ILE A 25 -9.42 5.35 1.54
CA ILE A 25 -10.29 6.53 1.42
C ILE A 25 -11.75 6.12 1.28
N LEU A 26 -12.05 5.15 0.41
CA LEU A 26 -13.40 4.65 0.20
C LEU A 26 -13.96 4.00 1.48
N GLY A 27 -13.15 3.19 2.17
CA GLY A 27 -13.51 2.55 3.42
C GLY A 27 -13.89 3.56 4.48
N VAL A 28 -13.10 4.61 4.65
CA VAL A 28 -13.34 5.64 5.66
C VAL A 28 -14.53 6.53 5.31
N ASN A 29 -14.70 6.89 4.04
CA ASN A 29 -15.90 7.64 3.60
C ASN A 29 -17.20 6.85 3.83
N LEU A 30 -17.14 5.52 3.81
CA LEU A 30 -18.29 4.64 4.10
C LEU A 30 -18.48 4.33 5.59
N GLY A 31 -17.66 4.92 6.48
CA GLY A 31 -17.75 4.76 7.93
C GLY A 31 -16.88 3.63 8.51
N GLY A 32 -15.99 3.05 7.70
CA GLY A 32 -14.94 2.14 8.16
C GLY A 32 -13.97 2.86 9.10
N ARG A 33 -13.41 2.12 10.07
CA ARG A 33 -12.43 2.65 11.03
C ARG A 33 -11.04 2.15 10.69
N GLU A 34 -10.09 3.07 10.60
CA GLU A 34 -8.67 2.74 10.54
C GLU A 34 -8.23 2.16 11.89
N VAL A 35 -7.71 0.92 11.87
CA VAL A 35 -7.28 0.20 13.08
C VAL A 35 -5.87 0.64 13.50
N ASN A 36 -5.05 1.07 12.54
CA ASN A 36 -3.68 1.49 12.82
C ASN A 36 -3.64 2.90 13.45
N PHE A 37 -3.16 2.99 14.70
CA PHE A 37 -3.07 4.23 15.47
C PHE A 37 -2.21 5.30 14.78
N VAL A 38 -1.10 4.88 14.15
CA VAL A 38 -0.19 5.80 13.47
C VAL A 38 -0.83 6.35 12.21
N ALA A 39 -1.40 5.47 11.37
CA ALA A 39 -2.11 5.88 10.16
C ALA A 39 -3.26 6.85 10.47
N LYS A 40 -3.97 6.62 11.58
CA LYS A 40 -5.07 7.49 12.06
C LYS A 40 -4.66 8.95 12.28
N LEU A 41 -3.41 9.24 12.62
CA LEU A 41 -2.92 10.61 12.78
C LEU A 41 -2.87 11.36 11.43
N PHE A 42 -2.62 10.63 10.34
CA PHE A 42 -2.52 11.16 8.98
C PHE A 42 -3.84 11.12 8.20
N MET A 43 -4.89 10.49 8.76
CA MET A 43 -6.23 10.39 8.18
C MET A 43 -7.03 11.70 8.17
N LYS A 44 -6.53 12.78 8.81
CA LYS A 44 -7.25 14.07 8.89
C LYS A 44 -7.45 14.74 7.54
N ASN A 45 -6.52 14.55 6.60
CA ASN A 45 -6.59 15.07 5.25
C ASN A 45 -6.19 13.97 4.24
N ARG A 46 -6.86 13.92 3.08
CA ARG A 46 -6.56 12.94 2.02
C ARG A 46 -5.12 13.08 1.53
N LEU A 47 -4.66 14.32 1.42
CA LEU A 47 -3.30 14.61 0.97
C LEU A 47 -2.24 14.17 2.00
N THR A 48 -2.49 14.35 3.31
CA THR A 48 -1.56 13.87 4.34
C THR A 48 -1.51 12.35 4.43
N LEU A 49 -2.64 11.68 4.19
CA LEU A 49 -2.68 10.22 4.09
C LEU A 49 -1.92 9.72 2.86
N ALA A 50 -2.07 10.39 1.72
CA ALA A 50 -1.32 10.07 0.50
C ALA A 50 0.17 10.20 0.76
N ILE A 51 0.63 11.35 1.25
CA ILE A 51 2.05 11.57 1.57
C ILE A 51 2.55 10.50 2.53
N TYR A 52 1.84 10.23 3.63
CA TYR A 52 2.24 9.20 4.58
C TYR A 52 2.42 7.81 3.93
N LYS A 53 1.44 7.36 3.14
CA LYS A 53 1.49 6.02 2.51
C LYS A 53 2.54 5.93 1.41
N PHE A 54 2.64 6.95 0.55
CA PHE A 54 3.60 6.95 -0.56
C PHE A 54 5.03 7.21 -0.08
N ASP A 55 5.24 8.03 0.94
CA ASP A 55 6.57 8.24 1.54
C ASP A 55 7.06 6.96 2.24
N LEU A 56 6.18 6.28 3.00
CA LEU A 56 6.53 5.01 3.64
C LEU A 56 6.94 3.97 2.60
N ALA A 57 6.19 3.89 1.49
CA ALA A 57 6.50 3.00 0.38
C ALA A 57 7.83 3.38 -0.30
N THR A 58 8.06 4.67 -0.51
CA THR A 58 9.31 5.17 -1.09
C THR A 58 10.51 4.84 -0.19
N VAL A 59 10.38 5.00 1.13
CA VAL A 59 11.41 4.63 2.10
C VAL A 59 11.67 3.13 2.06
N ALA A 60 10.63 2.29 2.01
CA ALA A 60 10.79 0.85 1.89
C ALA A 60 11.50 0.45 0.58
N LEU A 61 11.17 1.11 -0.53
CA LEU A 61 11.83 0.90 -1.82
C LEU A 61 13.32 1.32 -1.78
N LEU A 62 13.64 2.45 -1.14
CA LEU A 62 15.04 2.87 -0.95
C LEU A 62 15.82 1.86 -0.11
N LEU A 63 15.22 1.34 0.97
CA LEU A 63 15.82 0.28 1.78
C LEU A 63 16.03 -1.01 0.97
N ALA A 64 15.09 -1.35 0.07
CA ALA A 64 15.26 -2.47 -0.84
C ALA A 64 16.52 -2.28 -1.71
N PHE A 65 16.73 -1.09 -2.27
CA PHE A 65 17.91 -0.80 -3.08
C PHE A 65 19.24 -0.74 -2.31
N MET A 66 19.22 -0.70 -0.98
CA MET A 66 20.42 -0.86 -0.16
C MET A 66 20.86 -2.34 -0.04
N LEU A 67 20.05 -3.30 -0.51
CA LEU A 67 20.40 -4.72 -0.55
C LEU A 67 21.39 -4.99 -1.70
N ASN A 68 22.39 -5.84 -1.42
CA ASN A 68 23.49 -6.10 -2.36
C ASN A 68 23.15 -7.10 -3.49
N ASP A 69 21.97 -7.72 -3.47
CA ASP A 69 21.57 -8.75 -4.44
C ASP A 69 20.19 -8.42 -5.04
N VAL A 70 20.12 -8.39 -6.37
CA VAL A 70 18.89 -8.15 -7.14
C VAL A 70 17.79 -9.14 -6.76
N LYS A 71 18.11 -10.40 -6.48
CA LYS A 71 17.11 -11.39 -6.03
C LYS A 71 16.53 -11.04 -4.66
N MET A 72 17.34 -10.45 -3.78
CA MET A 72 16.86 -9.97 -2.48
C MET A 72 15.95 -8.76 -2.65
N ILE A 73 16.27 -7.84 -3.56
CA ILE A 73 15.40 -6.70 -3.90
C ILE A 73 14.04 -7.19 -4.40
N GLN A 74 14.03 -8.10 -5.39
CA GLN A 74 12.80 -8.65 -5.95
C GLN A 74 11.97 -9.41 -4.89
N THR A 75 12.63 -10.20 -4.04
CA THR A 75 11.95 -10.90 -2.94
C THR A 75 11.36 -9.93 -1.94
N PHE A 76 12.08 -8.87 -1.58
CA PHE A 76 11.59 -7.83 -0.68
C PHE A 76 10.37 -7.11 -1.27
N LEU A 77 10.44 -6.67 -2.54
CA LEU A 77 9.33 -6.03 -3.22
C LEU A 77 8.11 -6.94 -3.30
N LEU A 78 8.30 -8.22 -3.64
CA LEU A 78 7.23 -9.22 -3.66
C LEU A 78 6.57 -9.38 -2.28
N ILE A 79 7.35 -9.43 -1.20
CA ILE A 79 6.80 -9.51 0.16
C ILE A 79 5.94 -8.29 0.48
N VAL A 80 6.41 -7.09 0.15
CA VAL A 80 5.64 -5.86 0.40
C VAL A 80 4.37 -5.83 -0.44
N ASP A 81 4.43 -6.21 -1.72
CA ASP A 81 3.25 -6.30 -2.59
C ASP A 81 2.19 -7.28 -2.05
N VAL A 82 2.62 -8.44 -1.54
CA VAL A 82 1.71 -9.40 -0.91
C VAL A 82 1.05 -8.81 0.33
N VAL A 83 1.81 -8.10 1.17
CA VAL A 83 1.26 -7.42 2.35
C VAL A 83 0.24 -6.35 1.94
N GLU A 84 0.57 -5.49 0.97
CA GLU A 84 -0.34 -4.45 0.48
C GLU A 84 -1.59 -5.02 -0.19
N CYS A 85 -1.47 -6.15 -0.90
CA CYS A 85 -2.61 -6.88 -1.44
C CYS A 85 -3.55 -7.36 -0.32
N LEU A 86 -3.01 -7.91 0.77
CA LEU A 86 -3.81 -8.34 1.92
C LEU A 86 -4.52 -7.17 2.61
N VAL A 87 -3.85 -6.03 2.77
CA VAL A 87 -4.45 -4.80 3.32
C VAL A 87 -5.57 -4.32 2.41
N THR A 88 -5.34 -4.23 1.11
CA THR A 88 -6.32 -3.83 0.10
C THR A 88 -7.53 -4.75 0.09
N LEU A 89 -7.33 -6.07 0.18
CA LEU A 89 -8.41 -7.06 0.30
C LEU A 89 -9.23 -6.85 1.57
N ASN A 90 -8.58 -6.62 2.71
CA ASN A 90 -9.27 -6.35 3.96
C ASN A 90 -10.10 -5.06 3.90
N ASN A 91 -9.57 -3.99 3.29
CA ASN A 91 -10.31 -2.74 3.05
C ASN A 91 -11.53 -3.00 2.16
N THR A 92 -11.35 -3.75 1.08
CA THR A 92 -12.43 -4.10 0.14
C THR A 92 -13.53 -4.92 0.80
N LEU A 93 -13.17 -5.92 1.62
CA LEU A 93 -14.14 -6.72 2.38
C LEU A 93 -14.88 -5.87 3.42
N THR A 94 -14.18 -4.94 4.06
CA THR A 94 -14.78 -4.01 5.04
C THR A 94 -15.80 -3.10 4.35
N ILE A 95 -15.46 -2.53 3.19
CA ILE A 95 -16.36 -1.76 2.35
C ILE A 95 -17.59 -2.59 1.96
N TYR A 96 -17.38 -3.81 1.45
CA TYR A 96 -18.47 -4.69 1.02
C TYR A 96 -19.42 -5.00 2.18
N ARG A 97 -18.90 -5.36 3.35
CA ARG A 97 -19.72 -5.61 4.55
C ARG A 97 -20.53 -4.39 4.95
N HIS A 98 -19.94 -3.20 4.92
CA HIS A 98 -20.65 -1.96 5.24
C HIS A 98 -21.74 -1.61 4.22
N LYS A 99 -21.53 -1.93 2.94
CA LYS A 99 -22.50 -1.65 1.87
C LYS A 99 -23.65 -2.67 1.80
N VAL A 100 -23.42 -3.93 2.14
CA VAL A 100 -24.41 -5.02 2.04
C VAL A 100 -25.19 -5.24 3.33
N ARG A 101 -24.62 -4.91 4.49
CA ARG A 101 -25.28 -5.07 5.81
C ARG A 101 -25.98 -3.79 6.31
N ARG A 102 -26.05 -2.75 5.48
CA ARG A 102 -26.93 -1.58 5.65
C ARG A 102 -28.00 -1.64 4.57
#